data_AF-A0A8S4RU54-F1
#
_entry.id   AF-A0A8S4RU54-F1
#
_cell.length_a   1.000
_cell.length_b   1.000
_cell.length_c   1.000
_cell.angle_alpha   90.00
_cell.angle_beta   90.00
_cell.angle_gamma   90.00
#
_symmetry.space_group_name_H-M   'P 1'
#
loop_
_entity.id
_entity.type
_entity.pdbx_description
1 polymer ?
#
loop_
_entity_poly.entity_id
_entity_poly.type
_entity_poly.pdbx_seq_one_letter_code
_entity_poly.pdbx_strand_id
1 'polypeptide(L)'
;MNYFIFKKQEDTIFCEDLTEGKFSLPIIHALKTPVREQVLSILRQRTQDIEVKKRCVSLLDKVGSFQYTRDVLSELDQIVRAEVARLGGNPDMEVILDELLSWKHEEK
;
A
#
# COMPACT_ATOMS: atom_id res chain seq x y z
N MET A 1 4.38 27.52 -19.58
CA MET A 1 5.14 27.52 -18.31
C MET A 1 4.45 26.74 -17.17
N ASN A 2 3.58 25.74 -17.45
CA ASN A 2 2.84 25.01 -16.40
C ASN A 2 3.15 23.50 -16.34
N TYR A 3 3.92 22.96 -17.28
CA TYR A 3 4.23 21.52 -17.32
C TYR A 3 5.16 21.07 -16.18
N PHE A 4 5.99 21.99 -15.68
CA PHE A 4 7.00 21.69 -14.65
C PHE A 4 6.41 21.59 -13.23
N ILE A 5 5.30 22.28 -12.96
CA ILE A 5 4.63 22.23 -11.64
C ILE A 5 3.86 20.92 -11.49
N PHE A 6 3.11 20.51 -12.51
CA PHE A 6 2.36 19.25 -12.48
C PHE A 6 3.29 18.03 -12.34
N LYS A 7 4.41 17.99 -13.08
CA LYS A 7 5.38 16.90 -12.99
C LYS A 7 6.05 16.83 -11.61
N LYS A 8 6.37 17.99 -11.03
CA LYS A 8 6.95 18.08 -9.68
C LYS A 8 5.98 17.60 -8.61
N GLN A 9 4.67 17.78 -8.82
CA GLN A 9 3.63 17.40 -7.87
C GLN A 9 3.49 15.87 -7.75
N GLU A 10 3.51 15.14 -8.88
CA GLU A 10 3.55 13.66 -8.89
C GLU A 10 4.79 13.12 -8.17
N ASP A 11 5.95 13.71 -8.44
CA ASP A 11 7.22 13.32 -7.83
C ASP A 11 7.29 13.62 -6.32
N THR A 12 6.65 14.70 -5.86
CA THR A 12 6.58 15.05 -4.43
C THR A 12 5.63 14.16 -3.65
N ILE A 13 4.53 13.70 -4.26
CA ILE A 13 3.49 12.87 -3.61
C ILE A 13 3.84 11.36 -3.70
N PHE A 14 4.78 10.98 -4.57
CA PHE A 14 5.17 9.58 -4.73
C PHE A 14 5.74 8.99 -3.42
N CYS A 15 5.04 8.00 -2.86
CA CYS A 15 5.42 7.30 -1.63
C CYS A 15 5.83 8.24 -0.47
N GLU A 16 5.01 9.25 -0.15
CA GLU A 16 5.22 10.11 1.02
C GLU A 16 5.43 9.31 2.31
N ASP A 17 4.80 8.15 2.46
CA ASP A 17 5.04 7.22 3.57
C ASP A 17 6.53 6.86 3.75
N LEU A 18 7.30 6.75 2.66
CA LEU A 18 8.74 6.51 2.71
C LEU A 18 9.53 7.75 3.16
N THR A 19 9.06 8.94 2.79
CA THR A 19 9.66 10.22 3.18
C THR A 19 9.36 10.55 4.65
N GLU A 20 8.18 10.19 5.14
CA GLU A 20 7.79 10.33 6.55
C GLU A 20 8.38 9.22 7.44
N GLY A 21 8.81 8.10 6.84
CA GLY A 21 9.34 6.94 7.57
C GLY A 21 8.26 6.11 8.25
N LYS A 22 7.04 6.10 7.68
CA LYS A 22 5.92 5.31 8.19
C LYS A 22 6.16 3.82 7.97
N PHE A 23 5.73 3.03 8.95
CA PHE A 23 5.74 1.57 8.86
C PHE A 23 4.38 1.08 8.34
N SER A 24 4.12 1.26 7.05
CA SER A 24 2.92 0.71 6.41
C SER A 24 3.01 -0.81 6.26
N LEU A 25 1.87 -1.49 6.07
CA LEU A 25 1.79 -2.96 6.04
C LEU A 25 2.76 -3.62 5.04
N PRO A 26 2.93 -3.12 3.79
CA PRO A 26 3.93 -3.67 2.86
C PRO A 26 5.37 -3.56 3.38
N ILE A 27 5.70 -2.47 4.09
CA ILE A 27 7.02 -2.25 4.69
C ILE A 27 7.22 -3.23 5.84
N ILE A 28 6.26 -3.32 6.77
CA ILE A 28 6.32 -4.27 7.90
C ILE A 28 6.54 -5.69 7.40
N HIS A 29 5.83 -6.09 6.34
CA HIS A 29 6.03 -7.38 5.69
C HIS A 29 7.48 -7.50 5.17
N ALA A 30 7.98 -6.53 4.40
CA ALA A 30 9.34 -6.58 3.86
C ALA A 30 10.42 -6.65 4.93
N LEU A 31 10.22 -6.06 6.11
CA LEU A 31 11.15 -6.14 7.25
C LEU A 31 11.30 -7.55 7.84
N LYS A 32 10.35 -8.46 7.54
CA LYS A 32 10.41 -9.88 7.90
C LYS A 32 11.11 -10.75 6.85
N THR A 33 11.56 -10.15 5.74
CA THR A 33 12.19 -10.85 4.61
C THR A 33 13.68 -10.50 4.49
N PRO A 34 14.45 -11.17 3.62
CA PRO A 34 15.88 -10.88 3.45
C PRO A 34 16.22 -9.46 2.97
N VAL A 35 15.26 -8.69 2.42
CA VAL A 35 15.51 -7.31 1.97
C VAL A 35 15.48 -6.28 3.11
N ARG A 36 15.24 -6.70 4.36
CA ARG A 36 15.08 -5.84 5.54
C ARG A 36 16.10 -4.71 5.67
N GLU A 37 17.39 -5.01 5.56
CA GLU A 37 18.45 -4.03 5.79
C GLU A 37 18.47 -2.96 4.68
N GLN A 38 18.13 -3.35 3.44
CA GLN A 38 18.03 -2.40 2.33
C GLN A 38 16.83 -1.47 2.50
N VAL A 39 15.67 -2.02 2.89
CA VAL A 39 14.45 -1.25 3.14
C VAL A 39 14.64 -0.30 4.32
N LEU A 40 15.24 -0.76 5.43
CA LEU A 40 15.56 0.09 6.59
C LEU A 40 16.56 1.18 6.26
N SER A 41 17.60 0.87 5.45
CA SER A 41 18.58 1.87 5.01
C SER A 41 17.91 3.01 4.25
N ILE A 42 16.99 2.68 3.34
CA ILE A 42 16.23 3.67 2.56
C ILE A 42 15.30 4.49 3.46
N LEU A 43 14.53 3.82 4.34
CA LEU A 43 13.60 4.51 5.26
C LEU A 43 14.32 5.48 6.20
N ARG A 44 15.50 5.11 6.71
CA ARG A 44 16.30 5.98 7.59
C ARG A 44 16.80 7.23 6.91
N GLN A 45 16.99 7.20 5.58
CA GLN A 45 17.46 8.36 4.82
C GLN A 45 16.38 9.45 4.68
N ARG A 46 15.09 9.12 4.87
CA ARG A 46 13.95 10.04 4.67
C ARG A 46 14.08 10.83 3.36
N THR A 47 14.50 10.12 2.31
CA THR A 47 14.88 10.74 1.05
C THR A 47 13.66 11.23 0.28
N GLN A 48 13.85 12.31 -0.48
CA GLN A 48 12.91 12.78 -1.51
C GLN A 48 13.31 12.33 -2.91
N ASP A 49 14.43 11.60 -3.04
CA ASP A 49 14.90 11.06 -4.32
C ASP A 49 13.96 9.97 -4.84
N ILE A 50 13.34 10.26 -5.99
CA ILE A 50 12.37 9.40 -6.66
C ILE A 50 12.99 8.05 -7.05
N GLU A 51 14.26 8.02 -7.48
CA GLU A 51 14.91 6.78 -7.90
C GLU A 51 15.16 5.87 -6.70
N VAL A 52 15.50 6.45 -5.55
CA VAL A 52 15.63 5.69 -4.29
C VAL A 52 14.26 5.16 -3.83
N LYS A 53 13.19 5.95 -3.97
CA LYS A 53 11.82 5.50 -3.71
C LYS A 53 11.39 4.35 -4.63
N LYS A 54 11.64 4.46 -5.93
CA LYS A 54 11.38 3.38 -6.91
C LYS A 54 12.15 2.11 -6.58
N ARG A 55 13.41 2.23 -6.18
CA ARG A 55 14.20 1.09 -5.70
C ARG A 55 13.55 0.43 -4.48
N CYS A 56 13.07 1.22 -3.52
CA CYS A 56 12.34 0.68 -2.36
C CYS A 56 11.09 -0.08 -2.80
N VAL A 57 10.27 0.51 -3.67
CA VAL A 57 9.07 -0.14 -4.23
C VAL A 57 9.42 -1.45 -4.93
N SER A 58 10.48 -1.48 -5.74
CA SER A 58 10.95 -2.70 -6.40
C SER A 58 11.40 -3.79 -5.40
N LEU A 59 12.00 -3.39 -4.27
CA LEU A 59 12.34 -4.34 -3.20
C LEU A 59 11.08 -4.92 -2.54
N LEU A 60 10.06 -4.09 -2.29
CA LEU A 60 8.77 -4.53 -1.74
C LEU A 60 8.06 -5.49 -2.70
N ASP A 61 8.06 -5.18 -3.98
CA ASP A 61 7.47 -6.02 -5.03
C ASP A 61 8.18 -7.37 -5.14
N LYS A 62 9.52 -7.36 -5.17
CA LYS A 62 10.35 -8.58 -5.25
C LYS A 62 10.08 -9.57 -4.12
N VAL A 63 9.73 -9.09 -2.93
CA VAL A 63 9.42 -9.96 -1.78
C VAL A 63 7.92 -10.19 -1.60
N GLY A 64 7.09 -9.77 -2.57
CA GLY A 64 5.66 -10.00 -2.58
C GLY A 64 4.88 -9.19 -1.55
N SER A 65 5.44 -8.08 -1.03
CA SER A 65 4.76 -7.27 0.00
C SER A 65 3.43 -6.67 -0.47
N PHE A 66 3.30 -6.36 -1.76
CA PHE A 66 2.04 -5.86 -2.32
C PHE A 66 1.00 -6.98 -2.39
N GLN A 67 1.40 -8.17 -2.88
CA GLN A 67 0.51 -9.33 -2.88
C GLN A 67 0.05 -9.69 -1.47
N TYR A 68 0.98 -9.76 -0.51
CA TYR A 68 0.64 -9.99 0.90
C TYR A 68 -0.39 -8.98 1.43
N THR A 69 -0.23 -7.70 1.06
CA THR A 69 -1.17 -6.66 1.48
C THR A 69 -2.56 -6.86 0.86
N ARG A 70 -2.63 -7.23 -0.42
CA ARG A 70 -3.90 -7.57 -1.10
C ARG A 70 -4.58 -8.80 -0.50
N ASP A 71 -3.80 -9.79 -0.10
CA ASP A 71 -4.30 -11.01 0.53
C ASP A 71 -4.90 -10.70 1.90
N VAL A 72 -4.19 -9.93 2.74
CA VAL A 72 -4.68 -9.47 4.05
C VAL A 72 -5.96 -8.64 3.89
N LEU A 73 -6.03 -7.73 2.91
CA LEU A 73 -7.24 -6.95 2.66
C LEU A 73 -8.42 -7.84 2.24
N SER A 74 -8.17 -8.88 1.46
CA SER A 74 -9.20 -9.83 1.04
C SER A 74 -9.69 -10.70 2.20
N GLU A 75 -8.79 -11.13 3.09
CA GLU A 75 -9.14 -11.86 4.31
C GLU A 75 -9.99 -10.98 5.25
N LEU A 76 -9.59 -9.72 5.45
CA LEU A 76 -10.34 -8.78 6.28
C LEU A 76 -11.75 -8.52 5.74
N ASP A 77 -11.90 -8.34 4.42
CA ASP A 77 -13.23 -8.19 3.80
C ASP A 77 -14.11 -9.42 4.06
N GLN A 78 -13.58 -10.64 3.90
CA GLN A 78 -14.33 -11.86 4.19
C GLN A 78 -14.76 -11.95 5.66
N ILE A 79 -13.87 -11.59 6.59
CA ILE A 79 -14.17 -11.56 8.03
C ILE A 79 -15.30 -10.56 8.31
N VAL A 80 -15.21 -9.35 7.76
CA VAL A 80 -16.23 -8.31 8.00
C VAL A 80 -17.57 -8.71 7.41
N ARG A 81 -17.61 -9.27 6.19
CA ARG A 81 -18.87 -9.77 5.59
C ARG A 81 -19.48 -10.91 6.38
N ALA A 82 -18.67 -11.86 6.86
CA ALA A 82 -19.14 -12.93 7.72
C ALA A 82 -19.75 -12.38 9.02
N GLU A 83 -19.13 -11.35 9.60
CA GLU A 83 -19.62 -10.70 10.82
C GLU A 83 -20.92 -9.92 10.59
N VAL A 84 -21.03 -9.18 9.47
CA VAL A 84 -22.27 -8.49 9.07
C VAL A 84 -23.40 -9.50 8.90
N ALA A 85 -23.16 -10.60 8.19
CA ALA A 85 -24.14 -11.67 8.02
C ALA A 85 -24.54 -12.29 9.38
N ARG A 86 -23.58 -12.53 10.28
CA ARG A 86 -23.82 -13.08 11.62
C ARG A 86 -24.72 -12.17 12.48
N LEU A 87 -24.65 -10.86 12.30
CA LEU A 87 -25.44 -9.87 13.04
C LEU A 87 -26.83 -9.60 12.44
N GLY A 88 -27.21 -10.33 11.38
CA GLY A 88 -28.53 -10.18 10.74
C GLY A 88 -28.51 -9.47 9.39
N GLY A 89 -27.33 -9.15 8.86
CA GLY A 89 -27.15 -8.48 7.58
C GLY A 89 -27.38 -6.97 7.66
N ASN A 90 -26.70 -6.24 6.78
CA ASN A 90 -26.91 -4.81 6.61
C ASN A 90 -26.56 -4.41 5.16
N PRO A 91 -27.57 -4.17 4.31
CA PRO A 91 -27.36 -3.82 2.90
C PRO A 91 -26.51 -2.56 2.71
N ASP A 92 -26.64 -1.55 3.57
CA ASP A 92 -25.86 -0.32 3.47
C ASP A 92 -24.37 -0.59 3.76
N MET A 93 -24.08 -1.46 4.73
CA MET A 93 -22.69 -1.88 4.98
C MET A 93 -22.11 -2.71 3.84
N GLU A 94 -22.90 -3.57 3.20
CA GLU A 94 -22.44 -4.34 2.05
C GLU A 94 -22.02 -3.44 0.88
N VAL A 95 -22.78 -2.37 0.61
CA VAL A 95 -22.40 -1.36 -0.39
C VAL A 95 -21.07 -0.70 -0.05
N ILE A 96 -20.86 -0.31 1.22
CA ILE A 96 -19.59 0.28 1.66
C ILE A 96 -18.43 -0.72 1.48
N LEU A 97 -18.63 -1.99 1.80
CA LEU A 97 -17.62 -3.03 1.62
C LEU A 97 -17.30 -3.28 0.14
N ASP A 98 -18.29 -3.18 -0.74
CA ASP A 98 -18.09 -3.27 -2.18
C ASP A 98 -17.27 -2.07 -2.70
N GLU A 99 -17.55 -0.85 -2.23
CA GLU A 99 -16.78 0.34 -2.57
C GLU A 99 -15.31 0.24 -2.10
N LEU A 100 -15.08 -0.30 -0.90
CA LEU A 100 -13.73 -0.53 -0.34
C LEU A 100 -12.92 -1.57 -1.14
N LEU A 101 -13.57 -2.42 -1.93
CA LEU A 101 -12.93 -3.40 -2.81
C LEU A 101 -12.76 -2.93 -4.26
N SER A 102 -13.09 -1.67 -4.58
CA SER A 102 -12.96 -1.11 -5.94
C SER A 102 -11.57 -1.29 -6.57
N TRP A 103 -10.50 -1.33 -5.76
CA TRP A 103 -9.13 -1.58 -6.21
C TRP A 103 -8.93 -2.95 -6.90
N LYS A 104 -9.81 -3.94 -6.67
CA LYS A 104 -9.77 -5.24 -7.37
C LYS A 104 -10.18 -5.13 -8.84
N HIS A 105 -10.88 -4.07 -9.23
CA HIS A 105 -11.37 -3.89 -10.60
C HIS A 105 -10.38 -3.16 -11.51
N GLU A 106 -9.29 -2.62 -10.97
CA GLU A 106 -8.27 -1.90 -11.72
C GLU A 106 -7.20 -2.82 -12.36
N GLU A 107 -7.24 -4.13 -12.11
CA GLU A 107 -6.25 -5.11 -12.63
C GLU A 107 -6.62 -5.69 -14.02
N LYS A 108 -7.30 -4.94 -14.89
CA LYS A 108 -7.53 -5.33 -16.30
C LYS A 108 -6.75 -4.49 -17.29
#